data_AF-A0A5C8JIG3-F1
#
_entry.id   AF-A0A5C8JIG3-F1
#
_cell.length_a   1.000
_cell.length_b   1.000
_cell.length_c   1.000
_cell.angle_alpha   90.00
_cell.angle_beta   90.00
_cell.angle_gamma   90.00
#
_symmetry.space_group_name_H-M   'P 1'
#
loop_
_entity.id
_entity.type
_entity.pdbx_description
1 polymer ?
#
loop_
_entity_poly.entity_id
_entity_poly.type
_entity_poly.pdbx_seq_one_letter_code
_entity_poly.pdbx_strand_id
1 'polypeptide(L)'
;MKTIKFNKVKYTIPENWSEVPFKQFKEIMKLERQKLGDLERSAKIVAVFTGLSYDSLVDGDPHLVYTLMNNLSFFDTPVDELEPVLHFKIGDSTYYVNDLENGTYREFADYGSIDKIFSDNPEEGITKKLAVFCRKANEKPLKDNKTIDERSNIFENLDTETVLKINSFFLLKQKVLQVSSQQYSNLEKQVREKEQELRRLMTLSGGGMRWLTKWLNMLLTFRLFMIRRLKIY
;
A
#
# COMPACT_ATOMS: atom_id res chain seq x y z
N MET A 1 8.29 -1.85 25.86
CA MET A 1 8.28 -3.31 26.13
C MET A 1 7.94 -3.49 27.58
N LYS A 2 6.98 -4.35 27.87
CA LYS A 2 6.48 -4.59 29.23
C LYS A 2 6.94 -5.93 29.75
N THR A 3 7.28 -5.99 31.04
CA THR A 3 7.51 -7.25 31.73
C THR A 3 6.28 -7.65 32.54
N ILE A 4 5.75 -8.84 32.27
CA ILE A 4 4.65 -9.45 32.99
C ILE A 4 5.21 -10.56 33.87
N LYS A 5 4.73 -10.65 35.11
CA LYS A 5 5.06 -11.75 36.03
C LYS A 5 3.89 -12.72 36.11
N PHE A 6 4.14 -13.98 35.83
CA PHE A 6 3.17 -15.07 36.04
C PHE A 6 3.90 -16.27 36.63
N ASN A 7 3.38 -16.86 37.72
CA ASN A 7 4.00 -17.98 38.43
C ASN A 7 5.51 -17.81 38.71
N LYS A 8 5.92 -16.61 39.15
CA LYS A 8 7.32 -16.20 39.43
C LYS A 8 8.24 -16.13 38.19
N VAL A 9 7.74 -16.45 37.00
CA VAL A 9 8.45 -16.27 35.72
C VAL A 9 8.13 -14.88 35.16
N LYS A 10 9.13 -14.23 34.57
CA LYS A 10 9.00 -12.93 33.90
C LYS A 10 8.94 -13.15 32.39
N TYR A 11 7.91 -12.60 31.75
CA TYR A 11 7.72 -12.59 30.31
C TYR A 11 7.84 -11.16 29.79
N THR A 12 8.53 -10.97 28.68
CA THR A 12 8.66 -9.66 28.04
C THR A 12 7.78 -9.65 26.80
N ILE A 13 6.91 -8.66 26.69
CA ILE A 13 6.01 -8.48 25.53
C ILE A 13 6.10 -7.05 25.00
N PRO A 14 5.81 -6.83 23.70
CA PRO A 14 5.69 -5.49 23.13
C PRO A 14 4.46 -4.76 23.70
N GLU A 15 4.54 -3.43 23.74
CA GLU A 15 3.40 -2.55 24.09
C GLU A 15 2.78 -1.85 22.86
N ASN A 16 3.50 -1.83 21.74
CA ASN A 16 3.11 -1.14 20.51
C ASN A 16 3.78 -1.81 19.28
N TRP A 17 3.34 -1.41 18.09
CA TRP A 17 3.89 -1.93 16.82
C TRP A 17 5.32 -1.44 16.51
N SER A 18 5.80 -0.36 17.12
CA SER A 18 7.20 0.09 16.97
C SER A 18 8.21 -0.82 17.66
N GLU A 19 7.76 -1.64 18.61
CA GLU A 19 8.60 -2.62 19.31
C GLU A 19 8.63 -3.99 18.64
N VAL A 20 7.79 -4.21 17.63
CA VAL A 20 7.62 -5.50 16.95
C VAL A 20 8.40 -5.48 15.63
N PRO A 21 9.43 -6.33 15.46
CA PRO A 21 10.06 -6.54 14.17
C PRO A 21 9.06 -7.07 13.13
N PHE A 22 9.13 -6.58 11.91
CA PHE A 22 8.17 -6.91 10.85
C PHE A 22 8.10 -8.42 10.55
N LYS A 23 9.19 -9.17 10.73
CA LYS A 23 9.17 -10.64 10.64
C LYS A 23 8.16 -11.31 11.58
N GLN A 24 7.97 -10.78 12.78
CA GLN A 24 6.95 -11.30 13.70
C GLN A 24 5.55 -10.98 13.17
N PHE A 25 5.35 -9.77 12.65
CA PHE A 25 4.10 -9.39 12.00
C PHE A 25 3.77 -10.26 10.78
N LYS A 26 4.77 -10.64 9.96
CA LYS A 26 4.59 -11.60 8.86
C LYS A 26 4.04 -12.94 9.35
N GLU A 27 4.55 -13.45 10.47
CA GLU A 27 4.04 -14.70 11.05
C GLU A 27 2.59 -14.55 11.52
N ILE A 28 2.21 -13.42 12.10
CA ILE A 28 0.81 -13.12 12.44
C ILE A 28 -0.08 -13.13 11.17
N MET A 29 0.33 -12.43 10.11
CA MET A 29 -0.41 -12.42 8.83
C MET A 29 -0.60 -13.83 8.27
N LYS A 30 0.41 -14.71 8.38
CA LYS A 30 0.31 -16.12 7.99
C LYS A 30 -0.72 -16.87 8.83
N LEU A 31 -0.75 -16.63 10.14
CA LEU A 31 -1.71 -17.26 11.06
C LEU A 31 -3.16 -16.83 10.76
N GLU A 32 -3.39 -15.57 10.39
CA GLU A 32 -4.73 -15.08 10.02
C GLU A 32 -5.31 -15.76 8.79
N ARG A 33 -4.46 -16.16 7.84
CA ARG A 33 -4.87 -16.90 6.63
C ARG A 33 -5.22 -18.36 6.92
N GLN A 34 -4.81 -18.90 8.07
CA GLN A 34 -5.11 -20.27 8.46
C GLN A 34 -6.48 -20.38 9.13
N LYS A 35 -7.19 -21.47 8.87
CA LYS A 35 -8.45 -21.80 9.57
C LYS A 35 -8.14 -22.42 10.93
N LEU A 36 -7.81 -21.57 11.90
CA LEU A 36 -7.53 -21.95 13.28
C LEU A 36 -8.72 -21.62 14.19
N GLY A 37 -8.93 -22.42 15.24
CA GLY A 37 -9.85 -22.08 16.32
C GLY A 37 -9.27 -20.96 17.20
N ASP A 38 -10.13 -20.26 17.95
CA ASP A 38 -9.72 -19.05 18.70
C ASP A 38 -8.66 -19.31 19.78
N LEU A 39 -8.73 -20.47 20.47
CA LEU A 39 -7.74 -20.86 21.48
C LEU A 39 -6.38 -21.16 20.85
N GLU A 40 -6.38 -21.92 19.75
CA GLU A 40 -5.16 -22.24 19.00
C GLU A 40 -4.52 -20.98 18.43
N ARG A 41 -5.34 -20.08 17.86
CA ARG A 41 -4.87 -18.77 17.36
C ARG A 41 -4.22 -17.96 18.47
N SER A 42 -4.88 -17.85 19.63
CA SER A 42 -4.36 -17.09 20.78
C SER A 42 -3.02 -17.62 21.26
N ALA A 43 -2.87 -18.94 21.39
CA ALA A 43 -1.61 -19.56 21.79
C ALA A 43 -0.49 -19.31 20.76
N LYS A 44 -0.79 -19.42 19.45
CA LYS A 44 0.20 -19.15 18.40
C LYS A 44 0.62 -17.68 18.34
N ILE A 45 -0.31 -16.74 18.54
CA ILE A 45 0.01 -15.30 18.61
C ILE A 45 0.94 -15.03 19.80
N VAL A 46 0.61 -15.57 20.97
CA VAL A 46 1.45 -15.43 22.17
C VAL A 46 2.84 -16.03 21.96
N ALA A 47 2.93 -17.19 21.29
CA ALA A 47 4.21 -17.81 20.93
C ALA A 47 5.09 -16.88 20.08
N VAL A 48 4.52 -16.21 19.08
CA VAL A 48 5.25 -15.27 18.20
C VAL A 48 5.90 -14.13 18.99
N PHE A 49 5.18 -13.55 19.96
CA PHE A 49 5.68 -12.39 20.71
C PHE A 49 6.58 -12.75 21.88
N THR A 50 6.37 -13.89 22.52
CA THR A 50 7.11 -14.29 23.73
C THR A 50 8.30 -15.20 23.45
N GLY A 51 8.34 -15.83 22.27
CA GLY A 51 9.35 -16.84 21.92
C GLY A 51 9.12 -18.20 22.59
N LEU A 52 8.00 -18.38 23.30
CA LEU A 52 7.59 -19.68 23.83
C LEU A 52 7.15 -20.61 22.69
N SER A 53 7.34 -21.92 22.86
CA SER A 53 6.79 -22.88 21.90
C SER A 53 5.28 -23.01 22.07
N TYR A 54 4.59 -23.29 20.96
CA TYR A 54 3.15 -23.55 20.97
C TYR A 54 2.79 -24.69 21.93
N ASP A 55 3.53 -25.80 21.88
CA ASP A 55 3.27 -26.98 22.73
C ASP A 55 3.37 -26.63 24.22
N SER A 56 4.37 -25.82 24.61
CA SER A 56 4.50 -25.38 26.01
C SER A 56 3.34 -24.50 26.49
N LEU A 57 2.70 -23.76 25.59
CA LEU A 57 1.54 -22.92 25.91
C LEU A 57 0.24 -23.74 26.01
N VAL A 58 0.09 -24.77 25.17
CA VAL A 58 -1.11 -25.62 25.15
C VAL A 58 -1.10 -26.64 26.29
N ASP A 59 0.06 -27.20 26.63
CA ASP A 59 0.23 -28.10 27.77
C ASP A 59 0.28 -27.35 29.11
N GLY A 60 0.41 -26.02 29.06
CA GLY A 60 0.56 -25.14 30.20
C GLY A 60 -0.75 -24.65 30.82
N ASP A 61 -0.64 -23.65 31.69
CA ASP A 61 -1.78 -22.99 32.34
C ASP A 61 -2.53 -22.08 31.33
N PRO A 62 -3.82 -22.33 31.03
CA PRO A 62 -4.60 -21.49 30.12
C PRO A 62 -4.67 -20.02 30.55
N HIS A 63 -4.59 -19.74 31.86
CA HIS A 63 -4.57 -18.37 32.36
C HIS A 63 -3.31 -17.61 31.96
N LEU A 64 -2.19 -18.29 31.68
CA LEU A 64 -0.99 -17.66 31.16
C LEU A 64 -1.27 -17.07 29.77
N VAL A 65 -1.83 -17.86 28.86
CA VAL A 65 -2.16 -17.42 27.49
C VAL A 65 -3.15 -16.25 27.53
N TYR A 66 -4.20 -16.36 28.34
CA TYR A 66 -5.18 -15.28 28.51
C TYR A 66 -4.55 -14.01 29.08
N THR A 67 -3.68 -14.14 30.09
CA THR A 67 -2.99 -12.99 30.70
C THR A 67 -2.07 -12.31 29.69
N LEU A 68 -1.29 -13.08 28.93
CA LEU A 68 -0.38 -12.53 27.92
C LEU A 68 -1.16 -11.86 26.80
N MET A 69 -2.22 -12.50 26.28
CA MET A 69 -3.05 -11.95 25.22
C MET A 69 -3.74 -10.65 25.63
N ASN A 70 -4.30 -10.58 26.85
CA ASN A 70 -4.92 -9.35 27.36
C ASN A 70 -3.95 -8.18 27.51
N ASN A 71 -2.64 -8.45 27.64
CA ASN A 71 -1.63 -7.41 27.70
C ASN A 71 -1.09 -7.03 26.31
N LEU A 72 -1.49 -7.72 25.24
CA LEU A 72 -1.23 -7.35 23.84
C LEU A 72 -2.35 -6.47 23.28
N SER A 73 -2.86 -5.52 24.07
CA SER A 73 -4.03 -4.69 23.71
C SER A 73 -3.81 -3.81 22.47
N PHE A 74 -2.56 -3.52 22.11
CA PHE A 74 -2.24 -2.78 20.88
C PHE A 74 -2.58 -3.57 19.61
N PHE A 75 -2.75 -4.90 19.71
CA PHE A 75 -3.11 -5.77 18.60
C PHE A 75 -4.49 -5.43 18.03
N ASP A 76 -5.43 -5.04 18.90
CA ASP A 76 -6.79 -4.65 18.52
C ASP A 76 -6.89 -3.19 18.05
N THR A 77 -5.80 -2.43 18.14
CA THR A 77 -5.78 -1.02 17.75
C THR A 77 -5.48 -0.91 16.25
N PRO A 78 -6.42 -0.43 15.42
CA PRO A 78 -6.20 -0.30 13.99
C PRO A 78 -5.08 0.70 13.72
N VAL A 79 -4.25 0.37 12.73
CA VAL A 79 -3.05 1.14 12.38
C VAL A 79 -3.37 2.32 11.43
N ASP A 80 -4.66 2.55 11.16
CA ASP A 80 -5.15 3.49 10.13
C ASP A 80 -4.83 4.98 10.38
N GLU A 81 -4.29 5.33 11.55
CA GLU A 81 -3.86 6.70 11.87
C GLU A 81 -2.40 7.01 11.50
N LEU A 82 -1.69 6.06 10.89
CA LEU A 82 -0.27 6.25 10.63
C LEU A 82 0.01 7.15 9.42
N GLU A 83 0.48 8.37 9.72
CA GLU A 83 1.00 9.32 8.74
C GLU A 83 2.06 8.68 7.83
N PRO A 84 1.94 8.82 6.51
CA PRO A 84 2.87 8.20 5.57
C PRO A 84 4.28 8.76 5.77
N VAL A 85 5.26 7.85 5.76
CA VAL A 85 6.67 8.21 5.91
C VAL A 85 7.36 8.18 4.56
N LEU A 86 8.12 9.25 4.24
CA LEU A 86 8.89 9.37 3.00
C LEU A 86 10.35 8.92 3.16
N HIS A 87 10.84 8.81 4.38
CA HIS A 87 12.21 8.37 4.66
C HIS A 87 12.32 7.71 6.03
N PHE A 88 13.23 6.74 6.17
CA PHE A 88 13.49 6.05 7.42
C PHE A 88 14.97 5.69 7.53
N LYS A 89 15.41 5.29 8.73
CA LYS A 89 16.81 4.96 8.99
C LYS A 89 16.96 3.48 9.35
N ILE A 90 18.02 2.88 8.84
CA ILE A 90 18.51 1.57 9.29
C ILE A 90 20.00 1.72 9.60
N GLY A 91 20.35 1.65 10.89
CA GLY A 91 21.68 2.04 11.36
C GLY A 91 22.00 3.48 10.93
N ASP A 92 23.16 3.68 10.31
CA ASP A 92 23.59 5.00 9.81
C ASP A 92 23.06 5.31 8.40
N SER A 93 22.39 4.37 7.74
CA SER A 93 21.87 4.55 6.38
C SER A 93 20.47 5.15 6.40
N THR A 94 20.26 6.23 5.66
CA THR A 94 18.92 6.79 5.40
C THR A 94 18.38 6.24 4.09
N TYR A 95 17.16 5.68 4.16
CA TYR A 95 16.40 5.19 3.03
C TYR A 95 15.25 6.15 2.72
N TYR A 96 14.97 6.32 1.44
CA TYR A 96 13.90 7.15 0.91
C TYR A 96 12.89 6.28 0.16
N VAL A 97 11.62 6.54 0.40
CA VAL A 97 10.51 5.93 -0.33
C VAL A 97 10.40 6.65 -1.67
N ASN A 98 10.75 5.96 -2.74
CA ASN A 98 10.67 6.49 -4.09
C ASN A 98 9.42 6.00 -4.79
N ASP A 99 9.22 6.58 -5.96
CA ASP A 99 8.17 6.23 -6.88
C ASP A 99 8.76 5.68 -8.18
N LEU A 100 7.99 4.83 -8.88
CA LEU A 100 8.42 4.21 -10.13
C LEU A 100 8.43 5.19 -11.30
N GLU A 101 7.88 6.41 -11.15
CA GLU A 101 7.92 7.47 -12.17
C GLU A 101 9.36 7.81 -12.60
N ASN A 102 10.31 7.75 -11.67
CA ASN A 102 11.74 7.92 -11.94
C ASN A 102 12.51 6.59 -11.96
N GLY A 103 11.79 5.47 -12.03
CA GLY A 103 12.33 4.12 -12.06
C GLY A 103 12.79 3.70 -13.45
N THR A 104 13.56 2.61 -13.49
CA THR A 104 13.90 1.93 -14.75
C THR A 104 12.78 0.99 -15.18
N TYR A 105 12.71 0.67 -16.48
CA TYR A 105 11.76 -0.33 -16.98
C TYR A 105 11.90 -1.69 -16.26
N ARG A 106 13.12 -2.04 -15.84
CA ARG A 106 13.38 -3.24 -15.05
C ARG A 106 12.60 -3.22 -13.73
N GLU A 107 12.67 -2.12 -12.99
CA GLU A 107 11.96 -1.98 -11.71
C GLU A 107 10.45 -2.01 -11.89
N PHE A 108 9.95 -1.52 -13.02
CA PHE A 108 8.55 -1.66 -13.39
C PHE A 108 8.16 -3.13 -13.65
N ALA A 109 9.00 -3.89 -14.36
CA ALA A 109 8.79 -5.32 -14.58
C ALA A 109 8.88 -6.15 -13.28
N ASP A 110 9.85 -5.82 -12.43
CA ASP A 110 10.02 -6.43 -11.11
C ASP A 110 8.80 -6.13 -10.22
N TYR A 111 8.28 -4.89 -10.25
CA TYR A 111 7.05 -4.53 -9.55
C TYR A 111 5.86 -5.39 -9.99
N GLY A 112 5.66 -5.59 -11.30
CA GLY A 112 4.58 -6.47 -11.79
C GLY A 112 4.68 -7.91 -11.28
N SER A 113 5.91 -8.43 -11.12
CA SER A 113 6.15 -9.75 -10.53
C SER A 113 5.86 -9.77 -9.03
N ILE A 114 6.25 -8.71 -8.31
CA ILE A 114 6.02 -8.57 -6.87
C ILE A 114 4.53 -8.37 -6.56
N ASP A 115 3.79 -7.64 -7.39
CA ASP A 115 2.35 -7.42 -7.22
C ASP A 115 1.57 -8.74 -7.28
N LYS A 116 2.00 -9.65 -8.16
CA LYS A 116 1.50 -11.03 -8.19
C LYS A 116 1.83 -11.79 -6.90
N ILE A 117 3.08 -11.70 -6.42
CA ILE A 117 3.49 -12.33 -5.15
C ILE A 117 2.67 -11.76 -3.99
N PHE A 118 2.44 -10.44 -3.95
CA PHE A 118 1.65 -9.79 -2.92
C PHE A 118 0.18 -10.24 -2.93
N SER A 119 -0.37 -10.51 -4.12
CA SER A 119 -1.73 -11.05 -4.26
C SER A 119 -1.84 -12.48 -3.71
N ASP A 120 -0.84 -13.32 -3.97
CA ASP A 120 -0.83 -14.73 -3.54
C ASP A 120 -0.38 -14.91 -2.08
N ASN A 121 0.61 -14.11 -1.65
CA ASN A 121 1.30 -14.16 -0.36
C ASN A 121 1.65 -12.74 0.11
N PRO A 122 0.68 -11.99 0.66
CA PRO A 122 0.87 -10.59 1.03
C PRO A 122 2.01 -10.38 2.03
N GLU A 123 2.20 -11.31 2.96
CA GLU A 123 3.28 -11.30 3.96
C GLU A 123 4.68 -11.25 3.32
N GLU A 124 4.89 -11.94 2.20
CA GLU A 124 6.16 -11.94 1.47
C GLU A 124 6.23 -10.76 0.49
N GLY A 125 5.09 -10.36 -0.08
CA GLY A 125 5.02 -9.27 -1.05
C GLY A 125 5.40 -7.91 -0.47
N ILE A 126 5.08 -7.61 0.80
CA ILE A 126 5.35 -6.29 1.40
C ILE A 126 6.85 -5.98 1.43
N THR A 127 7.67 -6.90 1.94
CA THR A 127 9.12 -6.67 2.08
C THR A 127 9.81 -6.57 0.72
N LYS A 128 9.37 -7.37 -0.26
CA LYS A 128 9.85 -7.28 -1.65
C LYS A 128 9.44 -5.97 -2.31
N LYS A 129 8.21 -5.51 -2.07
CA LYS A 129 7.73 -4.20 -2.53
C LYS A 129 8.63 -3.10 -1.96
N LEU A 130 8.86 -3.10 -0.65
CA LEU A 130 9.78 -2.16 -0.01
C LEU A 130 11.18 -2.20 -0.62
N ALA A 131 11.72 -3.40 -0.91
CA ALA A 131 13.04 -3.59 -1.53
C ALA A 131 13.19 -2.86 -2.87
N VAL A 132 12.13 -2.74 -3.66
CA VAL A 132 12.14 -2.01 -4.94
C VAL A 132 12.00 -0.50 -4.73
N PHE A 133 11.06 -0.06 -3.89
CA PHE A 133 10.73 1.36 -3.77
C PHE A 133 11.63 2.13 -2.80
N CYS A 134 12.17 1.48 -1.77
CA CYS A 134 12.92 2.15 -0.71
C CYS A 134 14.41 2.10 -1.00
N ARG A 135 15.04 3.23 -1.37
CA ARG A 135 16.46 3.31 -1.76
C ARG A 135 17.29 4.09 -0.75
N LYS A 136 18.55 3.73 -0.57
CA LYS A 136 19.50 4.56 0.18
C LYS A 136 19.71 5.90 -0.55
N ALA A 137 20.09 6.92 0.21
CA ALA A 137 20.53 8.20 -0.36
C ALA A 137 21.55 7.98 -1.49
N ASN A 138 21.31 8.57 -2.67
CA ASN A 138 22.17 8.48 -3.86
C ASN A 138 22.37 7.06 -4.43
N GLU A 139 21.55 6.08 -4.04
CA GLU A 139 21.58 4.74 -4.63
C GLU A 139 21.00 4.76 -6.05
N LYS A 140 21.71 4.13 -6.99
CA LYS A 140 21.20 3.93 -8.35
C LYS A 140 20.08 2.89 -8.35
N PRO A 141 19.18 2.93 -9.37
CA PRO A 141 18.20 1.87 -9.61
C PRO A 141 18.80 0.46 -9.56
N LEU A 142 18.02 -0.49 -9.04
CA LEU A 142 18.48 -1.86 -8.82
C LEU A 142 18.84 -2.56 -10.14
N LYS A 143 19.94 -3.31 -10.10
CA LYS A 143 20.50 -4.00 -11.28
C LYS A 143 20.17 -5.48 -11.36
N ASP A 144 19.79 -6.13 -10.27
CA ASP A 144 19.41 -7.54 -10.25
C ASP A 144 18.43 -7.92 -9.12
N ASN A 145 17.83 -9.11 -9.25
CA ASN A 145 16.83 -9.62 -8.31
C ASN A 145 17.47 -10.13 -7.01
N LYS A 146 18.75 -10.51 -7.05
CA LYS A 146 19.48 -10.94 -5.86
C LYS A 146 19.57 -9.80 -4.84
N THR A 147 19.75 -8.57 -5.31
CA THR A 147 19.72 -7.38 -4.46
C THR A 147 18.33 -7.14 -3.84
N ILE A 148 17.23 -7.56 -4.49
CA ILE A 148 15.86 -7.43 -3.94
C ILE A 148 15.69 -8.35 -2.74
N ASP A 149 16.07 -9.63 -2.86
CA ASP A 149 15.92 -10.59 -1.77
C ASP A 149 16.82 -10.23 -0.57
N GLU A 150 18.05 -9.78 -0.82
CA GLU A 150 18.95 -9.29 0.24
C GLU A 150 18.35 -8.09 0.99
N ARG A 151 17.77 -7.12 0.28
CA ARG A 151 17.08 -5.97 0.90
C ARG A 151 15.81 -6.37 1.64
N SER A 152 15.05 -7.30 1.08
CA SER A 152 13.83 -7.84 1.70
C SER A 152 14.15 -8.36 3.11
N ASN A 153 15.23 -9.13 3.24
CA ASN A 153 15.70 -9.66 4.54
C ASN A 153 16.14 -8.56 5.51
N ILE A 154 16.68 -7.45 5.02
CA ILE A 154 17.00 -6.29 5.87
C ILE A 154 15.70 -5.68 6.41
N PHE A 155 14.70 -5.52 5.57
CA PHE A 155 13.42 -4.90 5.93
C PHE A 155 12.54 -5.77 6.83
N GLU A 156 12.78 -7.07 6.90
CA GLU A 156 12.14 -7.94 7.90
C GLU A 156 12.47 -7.59 9.36
N ASN A 157 13.62 -6.94 9.59
CA ASN A 157 14.03 -6.54 10.93
C ASN A 157 13.65 -5.09 11.27
N LEU A 158 13.00 -4.36 10.35
CA LEU A 158 12.41 -3.06 10.67
C LEU A 158 11.27 -3.20 11.66
N ASP A 159 10.99 -2.14 12.41
CA ASP A 159 9.79 -2.10 13.22
C ASP A 159 8.53 -2.08 12.35
N THR A 160 7.49 -2.73 12.85
CA THR A 160 6.23 -2.93 12.12
C THR A 160 5.53 -1.60 11.87
N GLU A 161 5.60 -0.67 12.83
CA GLU A 161 5.01 0.67 12.69
C GLU A 161 5.60 1.43 11.48
N THR A 162 6.93 1.44 11.33
CA THR A 162 7.60 2.06 10.18
C THR A 162 7.22 1.38 8.87
N VAL A 163 7.18 0.05 8.82
CA VAL A 163 6.77 -0.67 7.60
C VAL A 163 5.33 -0.32 7.22
N LEU A 164 4.41 -0.26 8.19
CA LEU A 164 3.02 0.09 7.94
C LEU A 164 2.87 1.56 7.51
N LYS A 165 3.65 2.49 8.07
CA LYS A 165 3.75 3.90 7.61
C LYS A 165 4.25 4.02 6.16
N ILE A 166 5.20 3.19 5.76
CA ILE A 166 5.66 3.18 4.38
C ILE A 166 4.59 2.57 3.48
N ASN A 167 3.89 1.53 3.94
CA ASN A 167 2.79 0.94 3.17
C ASN A 167 1.61 1.92 3.00
N SER A 168 1.32 2.73 4.02
CA SER A 168 0.26 3.74 3.97
C SER A 168 0.53 4.81 2.90
N PHE A 169 1.80 5.15 2.63
CA PHE A 169 2.17 5.99 1.49
C PHE A 169 1.65 5.43 0.16
N PHE A 170 1.85 4.13 -0.11
CA PHE A 170 1.38 3.50 -1.34
C PHE A 170 -0.15 3.42 -1.40
N LEU A 171 -0.81 3.11 -0.28
CA LEU A 171 -2.27 3.08 -0.19
C LEU A 171 -2.88 4.46 -0.45
N LEU A 172 -2.29 5.51 0.14
CA LEU A 172 -2.73 6.88 -0.09
C LEU A 172 -2.55 7.27 -1.56
N LYS A 173 -1.39 6.95 -2.17
CA LYS A 173 -1.15 7.21 -3.59
C LYS A 173 -2.18 6.48 -4.47
N GLN A 174 -2.46 5.21 -4.19
CA GLN A 174 -3.47 4.44 -4.91
C GLN A 174 -4.86 5.08 -4.80
N LYS A 175 -5.26 5.49 -3.59
CA LYS A 175 -6.54 6.18 -3.35
C LYS A 175 -6.65 7.48 -4.14
N VAL A 176 -5.59 8.30 -4.15
CA VAL A 176 -5.53 9.55 -4.92
C VAL A 176 -5.68 9.26 -6.42
N LEU A 177 -4.95 8.26 -6.94
CA LEU A 177 -5.03 7.86 -8.35
C LEU A 177 -6.42 7.35 -8.73
N GLN A 178 -7.06 6.54 -7.87
CA GLN A 178 -8.43 6.04 -8.10
C GLN A 178 -9.44 7.19 -8.16
N VAL A 179 -9.39 8.11 -7.21
CA VAL A 179 -10.27 9.29 -7.18
C VAL A 179 -10.06 10.15 -8.43
N SER A 180 -8.80 10.42 -8.78
CA SER A 180 -8.46 11.19 -9.98
C SER A 180 -8.97 10.51 -11.25
N SER A 181 -8.73 9.21 -11.41
CA SER A 181 -9.23 8.42 -12.54
C SER A 181 -10.75 8.50 -12.65
N GLN A 182 -11.46 8.37 -11.53
CA GLN A 182 -12.93 8.44 -11.53
C GLN A 182 -13.45 9.83 -11.91
N GLN A 183 -12.79 10.89 -11.46
CA GLN A 183 -13.10 12.26 -11.89
C GLN A 183 -12.93 12.42 -13.41
N TYR A 184 -11.83 11.93 -13.97
CA TYR A 184 -11.62 11.97 -15.43
C TYR A 184 -12.68 11.19 -16.20
N SER A 185 -13.05 9.99 -15.75
CA SER A 185 -14.13 9.21 -16.39
C SER A 185 -15.48 9.93 -16.33
N ASN A 186 -15.79 10.59 -15.21
CA ASN A 186 -17.01 11.39 -15.06
C ASN A 186 -17.00 12.61 -15.99
N LEU A 187 -15.88 13.30 -16.11
CA LEU A 187 -15.72 14.42 -17.05
C LEU A 187 -15.88 13.96 -18.50
N GLU A 188 -15.26 12.84 -18.88
CA GLU A 188 -15.40 12.27 -20.22
C GLU A 188 -16.86 11.92 -20.54
N LYS A 189 -17.61 11.41 -19.55
CA LYS A 189 -19.05 11.15 -19.68
C LYS A 189 -19.84 12.44 -19.92
N GLN A 190 -19.60 13.48 -19.12
CA GLN A 190 -20.27 14.78 -19.28
C GLN A 190 -19.99 15.42 -20.64
N VAL A 191 -18.73 15.34 -21.11
CA VAL A 191 -18.36 15.83 -22.45
C VAL A 191 -19.10 15.08 -23.54
N ARG A 192 -19.20 13.74 -23.44
CA ARG A 192 -19.96 12.91 -24.39
C ARG A 192 -21.46 13.25 -24.38
N GLU A 193 -22.06 13.44 -23.21
CA GLU A 193 -23.46 13.84 -23.07
C GLU A 193 -23.73 15.20 -23.72
N LYS A 194 -22.85 16.19 -23.47
CA LYS A 194 -22.93 17.52 -24.10
C LYS A 194 -22.74 17.47 -25.61
N GLU A 195 -21.83 16.64 -26.09
CA GLU A 195 -21.64 16.43 -27.53
C GLU A 195 -22.90 15.82 -28.17
N GLN A 196 -23.52 14.83 -27.54
CA GLN A 196 -24.78 14.24 -28.01
C GLN A 196 -25.94 15.24 -27.99
N GLU A 197 -26.05 16.06 -26.94
CA GLU A 197 -27.03 17.15 -26.85
C GLU A 197 -26.86 18.14 -28.00
N LEU A 198 -25.62 18.60 -28.24
CA LEU A 198 -25.30 19.48 -29.37
C LEU A 198 -25.64 18.83 -30.71
N ARG A 199 -25.30 17.54 -30.92
CA ARG A 199 -25.67 16.80 -32.13
C ARG A 199 -27.18 16.73 -32.33
N ARG A 200 -27.94 16.47 -31.26
CA ARG A 200 -29.42 16.47 -31.30
C ARG A 200 -29.99 17.83 -31.68
N LEU A 201 -29.49 18.91 -31.07
CA LEU A 201 -29.88 20.29 -31.41
C LEU A 201 -29.55 20.63 -32.88
N MET A 202 -28.41 20.16 -33.38
CA MET A 202 -28.04 20.31 -34.79
C MET A 202 -28.92 19.50 -35.76
N THR A 203 -29.49 18.37 -35.32
CA THR A 203 -30.38 17.53 -36.16
C THR A 203 -31.85 17.91 -36.09
N LEU A 204 -32.34 18.41 -34.94
CA LEU A 204 -33.74 18.79 -34.71
C LEU A 204 -34.09 20.16 -35.30
N SER A 205 -33.09 20.94 -35.72
CA SER A 205 -33.31 22.25 -36.32
C SER A 205 -33.78 22.12 -37.78
N GLY A 206 -35.08 22.35 -37.99
CA GLY A 206 -35.68 22.46 -39.33
C GLY A 206 -35.04 23.54 -40.21
N GLY A 207 -35.36 23.51 -41.51
CA GLY A 207 -34.62 24.15 -42.61
C GLY A 207 -34.17 25.61 -42.44
N GLY A 208 -34.79 26.41 -41.56
CA GLY A 208 -34.37 27.78 -41.24
C GLY A 208 -33.11 27.92 -40.37
N MET A 209 -32.67 26.88 -39.66
CA MET A 209 -31.46 26.94 -38.81
C MET A 209 -30.20 26.35 -39.47
N ARG A 210 -30.29 25.76 -40.67
CA ARG A 210 -29.15 25.17 -41.39
C ARG A 210 -27.98 26.13 -41.61
N TRP A 211 -28.27 27.43 -41.79
CA TRP A 211 -27.22 28.44 -41.92
C TRP A 211 -26.52 28.71 -40.59
N LEU A 212 -27.25 28.75 -39.46
CA LEU A 212 -26.68 28.85 -38.11
C LEU A 212 -25.84 27.62 -37.77
N THR A 213 -26.27 26.40 -38.14
CA THR A 213 -25.48 25.18 -37.95
C THR A 213 -24.19 25.21 -38.77
N LYS A 214 -24.26 25.67 -40.03
CA LYS A 214 -23.06 25.89 -40.87
C LYS A 214 -22.13 26.95 -40.27
N TRP A 215 -22.67 28.03 -39.74
CA TRP A 215 -21.90 29.13 -39.16
C TRP A 215 -21.23 28.72 -37.83
N LEU A 216 -21.94 28.01 -36.96
CA LEU A 216 -21.39 27.38 -35.75
C LEU A 216 -20.30 26.36 -36.07
N ASN A 217 -20.51 25.49 -37.06
CA ASN A 217 -19.49 24.54 -37.50
C ASN A 217 -18.28 25.24 -38.10
N MET A 218 -18.47 26.32 -38.86
CA MET A 218 -17.37 27.14 -39.38
C MET A 218 -16.59 27.80 -38.23
N LEU A 219 -17.26 28.37 -37.24
CA LEU A 219 -16.63 28.94 -36.04
C LEU A 219 -15.89 27.91 -35.20
N LEU A 220 -16.45 26.72 -35.01
CA LEU A 220 -15.79 25.61 -34.30
C LEU A 220 -14.55 25.14 -35.05
N THR A 221 -14.65 24.99 -36.38
CA THR A 221 -13.52 24.63 -37.24
C THR A 221 -12.43 25.70 -37.19
N PHE A 222 -12.82 26.98 -37.23
CA PHE A 222 -11.91 28.11 -37.09
C PHE A 222 -11.27 28.17 -35.69
N ARG A 223 -12.03 27.95 -34.61
CA ARG A 223 -11.48 27.88 -33.25
C ARG A 223 -10.52 26.71 -33.07
N LEU A 224 -10.84 25.52 -33.58
CA LEU A 224 -9.94 24.37 -33.55
C LEU A 224 -8.68 24.61 -34.40
N PHE A 225 -8.82 25.28 -35.55
CA PHE A 225 -7.70 25.73 -36.37
C PHE A 225 -6.81 26.72 -35.62
N MET A 226 -7.40 27.70 -34.93
CA MET A 226 -6.68 28.68 -34.10
C MET A 226 -6.00 28.02 -32.90
N ILE A 227 -6.65 27.09 -32.20
CA ILE A 227 -6.05 26.32 -31.09
C ILE A 227 -4.88 25.46 -31.57
N ARG A 228 -4.99 24.84 -32.75
CA ARG A 228 -3.88 24.08 -33.37
C ARG A 228 -2.72 24.99 -33.78
N ARG A 229 -2.98 26.23 -34.19
CA ARG A 229 -1.95 27.25 -34.49
C ARG A 229 -1.38 27.94 -33.26
N LEU A 230 -2.11 27.96 -32.14
CA LEU A 230 -1.66 28.46 -30.84
C LEU A 230 -0.76 27.46 -30.10
N LYS A 231 -0.44 26.30 -30.69
CA LYS A 231 0.80 25.58 -30.35
C LYS A 231 2.00 26.36 -30.87
N ILE A 232 2.34 27.45 -30.17
CA ILE A 232 3.62 28.15 -30.27
C ILE A 232 4.07 28.45 -28.83
N TYR A 233 5.15 27.77 -28.46
CA TYR A 233 5.95 27.70 -27.22
C TYR A 233 5.35 26.94 -26.03
#